data_AF-A0A1Q7AJG6-F1
#
_entry.id   AF-A0A1Q7AJG6-F1
#
_cell.length_a   1.000
_cell.length_b   1.000
_cell.length_c   1.000
_cell.angle_alpha   90.00
_cell.angle_beta   90.00
_cell.angle_gamma   90.00
#
_symmetry.space_group_name_H-M   'P 1'
#
loop_
_entity.id
_entity.type
_entity.pdbx_description
1 polymer ?
#
loop_
_entity_poly.entity_id
_entity_poly.type
_entity_poly.pdbx_seq_one_letter_code
_entity_poly.pdbx_strand_id
1 'polypeptide(L)'
;MLEQHGYPPLVLSFESIDELDHVIFVYRERGRWGSVARSRDPGLHGRKPAFATTRALALSYFDAYIDFTGRLTGYVVVNLAQLMGEYDWRLSDRNIWKVERSLLDYPHRSIASSDRRVDRLRAKYQAFRAKFPDRKPIFYRGRERWMELPPEFR
;
A
#
# COMPACT_ATOMS: atom_id res chain seq x y z
N MET A 1 -13.65 3.41 -12.38
CA MET A 1 -13.15 2.20 -11.67
C MET A 1 -12.25 1.40 -12.61
N LEU A 2 -11.18 0.76 -12.13
CA LEU A 2 -10.29 -0.06 -12.99
C LEU A 2 -11.06 -1.20 -13.70
N GLU A 3 -12.10 -1.75 -13.07
CA GLU A 3 -13.00 -2.75 -13.68
C GLU A 3 -13.68 -2.26 -14.97
N GLN A 4 -14.06 -0.99 -15.04
CA GLN A 4 -14.65 -0.40 -16.26
C GLN A 4 -13.64 -0.29 -17.40
N HIS A 5 -12.35 -0.45 -17.11
CA HIS A 5 -11.25 -0.47 -18.07
C HIS A 5 -10.73 -1.91 -18.33
N GLY A 6 -11.47 -2.94 -17.92
CA GLY A 6 -11.15 -4.35 -18.19
C GLY A 6 -10.20 -5.01 -17.20
N TYR A 7 -9.85 -4.35 -16.08
CA TYR A 7 -9.00 -4.94 -15.05
C TYR A 7 -9.85 -5.60 -13.95
N PRO A 8 -9.51 -6.82 -13.50
CA PRO A 8 -10.18 -7.41 -12.34
C PRO A 8 -10.02 -6.53 -11.08
N PRO A 9 -10.95 -6.57 -10.11
CA PRO A 9 -10.87 -5.80 -8.86
C PRO A 9 -9.87 -6.43 -7.90
N LEU A 10 -8.60 -6.41 -8.29
CA LEU A 10 -7.50 -6.88 -7.47
C LEU A 10 -7.08 -5.78 -6.50
N VAL A 11 -7.03 -6.14 -5.23
CA VAL A 11 -6.46 -5.29 -4.18
C VAL A 11 -5.24 -5.95 -3.58
N LEU A 12 -4.26 -5.14 -3.20
CA LEU A 12 -3.16 -5.52 -2.34
C LEU A 12 -3.48 -5.01 -0.93
N SER A 13 -3.66 -5.94 0.00
CA SER A 13 -3.79 -5.67 1.43
C SER A 13 -2.42 -5.83 2.09
N PHE A 14 -2.17 -5.00 3.10
CA PHE A 14 -0.93 -4.95 3.86
C PHE A 14 -1.21 -5.24 5.33
N GLU A 15 -0.28 -5.90 6.00
CA GLU A 15 -0.23 -5.98 7.46
C GLU A 15 0.92 -5.12 7.97
N SER A 16 0.71 -4.47 9.09
CA SER A 16 1.72 -3.69 9.81
C SER A 16 1.74 -4.02 11.29
N ILE A 17 2.88 -3.78 11.95
CA ILE A 17 3.06 -4.06 13.38
C ILE A 17 2.14 -3.22 14.29
N ASP A 18 1.67 -2.07 13.81
CA ASP A 18 0.79 -1.15 14.52
C ASP A 18 -0.66 -1.27 14.07
N GLU A 19 -1.01 -2.36 13.38
CA GLU A 19 -2.38 -2.68 12.94
C GLU A 19 -2.99 -1.59 12.04
N LEU A 20 -2.14 -0.78 11.41
CA LEU A 20 -2.54 0.19 10.40
C LEU A 20 -2.63 -0.51 9.04
N ASP A 21 -3.85 -0.78 8.61
CA ASP A 21 -4.11 -1.29 7.27
C ASP A 21 -3.99 -0.21 6.20
N HIS A 22 -3.57 -0.64 5.02
CA HIS A 22 -3.78 0.12 3.79
C HIS A 22 -4.12 -0.86 2.70
N VAL A 23 -5.19 -0.58 1.97
CA VAL A 23 -5.65 -1.40 0.86
C VAL A 23 -5.52 -0.58 -0.41
N ILE A 24 -4.82 -1.12 -1.40
CA ILE A 24 -4.59 -0.44 -2.67
C ILE A 24 -5.05 -1.28 -3.84
N PHE A 25 -5.55 -0.64 -4.91
CA PHE A 25 -5.83 -1.36 -6.14
C PHE A 25 -4.53 -1.70 -6.86
N VAL A 26 -4.44 -2.92 -7.38
CA VAL A 26 -3.30 -3.37 -8.17
C VAL A 26 -3.75 -3.81 -9.55
N TYR A 27 -2.89 -3.58 -10.53
CA TYR A 27 -3.13 -3.96 -11.91
C TYR A 27 -1.84 -4.49 -12.53
N ARG A 28 -1.98 -5.23 -13.62
CA ARG A 28 -0.85 -5.75 -14.39
C ARG A 28 -0.92 -5.22 -15.81
N GLU A 29 0.12 -4.56 -16.25
CA GLU A 29 0.26 -4.02 -17.59
C GLU A 29 1.59 -4.50 -18.19
N ARG A 30 1.56 -5.02 -19.42
CA ARG A 30 2.75 -5.53 -20.15
C ARG A 30 3.61 -6.46 -19.28
N GLY A 31 2.95 -7.33 -18.51
CA GLY A 31 3.60 -8.30 -17.63
C GLY A 31 4.10 -7.76 -16.29
N ARG A 32 3.99 -6.46 -16.01
CA ARG A 32 4.46 -5.82 -14.77
C ARG A 32 3.32 -5.28 -13.91
N TRP A 33 3.52 -5.31 -12.61
CA TRP A 33 2.58 -4.87 -11.59
C TRP A 33 2.75 -3.39 -11.28
N GLY A 34 1.61 -2.70 -11.16
CA GLY A 34 1.47 -1.34 -10.68
C GLY A 34 0.29 -1.22 -9.71
N SER A 35 0.05 -0.02 -9.21
CA SER A 35 -1.04 0.23 -8.27
C SER A 35 -1.66 1.62 -8.42
N VAL A 36 -2.94 1.71 -8.08
CA VAL A 36 -3.67 2.96 -7.92
C VAL A 36 -4.01 3.10 -6.44
N ALA A 37 -3.53 4.17 -5.81
CA ALA A 37 -3.73 4.43 -4.40
C ALA A 37 -3.71 5.92 -4.12
N ARG A 38 -4.50 6.34 -3.13
CA ARG A 38 -4.49 7.68 -2.55
C ARG A 38 -4.25 7.56 -1.06
N SER A 39 -3.40 8.42 -0.52
CA SER A 39 -3.14 8.47 0.92
C SER A 39 -2.82 9.88 1.40
N ARG A 40 -2.93 10.08 2.71
CA ARG A 40 -2.43 11.27 3.41
C ARG A 40 -0.91 11.26 3.53
N ASP A 41 -0.27 10.10 3.32
CA ASP A 41 1.17 9.97 3.25
C ASP A 41 1.63 9.89 1.79
N PRO A 42 2.56 10.76 1.32
CA PRO A 42 3.02 10.76 -0.06
C PRO A 42 3.66 9.43 -0.46
N GLY A 43 4.26 8.71 0.49
CA GLY A 43 4.88 7.41 0.25
C GLY A 43 3.90 6.29 -0.08
N LEU A 44 2.62 6.46 0.24
CA LEU A 44 1.58 5.45 0.11
C LEU A 44 0.65 5.66 -1.10
N HIS A 45 1.04 6.53 -2.05
CA HIS A 45 0.35 6.73 -3.33
C HIS A 45 0.66 5.62 -4.35
N GLY A 46 -0.04 5.65 -5.49
CA GLY A 46 0.09 4.66 -6.56
C GLY A 46 1.51 4.48 -7.11
N ARG A 47 1.74 3.34 -7.75
CA ARG A 47 2.99 2.99 -8.43
C ARG A 47 2.75 2.73 -9.92
N LYS A 48 3.71 3.15 -10.74
CA LYS A 48 3.79 2.77 -12.16
C LYS A 48 3.91 1.25 -12.29
N PRO A 49 3.50 0.65 -13.42
CA PRO A 49 3.60 -0.79 -13.65
C PRO A 49 5.05 -1.22 -13.94
N ALA A 50 5.89 -1.21 -12.91
CA ALA A 50 7.34 -1.41 -13.01
C ALA A 50 7.83 -2.69 -12.33
N PHE A 51 6.97 -3.39 -11.58
CA PHE A 51 7.37 -4.46 -10.67
C PHE A 51 7.11 -5.84 -11.26
N ALA A 52 8.10 -6.73 -11.25
CA ALA A 52 7.96 -8.07 -11.82
C ALA A 52 7.00 -8.98 -11.03
N THR A 53 6.92 -8.77 -9.72
CA THR A 53 6.08 -9.58 -8.81
C THR A 53 5.29 -8.70 -7.86
N THR A 54 4.19 -9.22 -7.33
CA THR A 54 3.39 -8.57 -6.28
C THR A 54 4.20 -8.34 -5.02
N ARG A 55 5.13 -9.25 -4.68
CA ARG A 55 6.09 -9.06 -3.58
C ARG A 55 6.98 -7.84 -3.81
N ALA A 56 7.50 -7.67 -5.02
CA ALA A 56 8.34 -6.51 -5.35
C ALA A 56 7.54 -5.19 -5.29
N LEU A 57 6.28 -5.21 -5.73
CA LEU A 57 5.36 -4.09 -5.57
C LEU A 57 5.11 -3.78 -4.09
N ALA A 58 4.78 -4.77 -3.27
CA ALA A 58 4.56 -4.62 -1.84
C ALA A 58 5.79 -4.03 -1.12
N LEU A 59 6.99 -4.55 -1.41
CA LEU A 59 8.24 -4.02 -0.86
C LEU A 59 8.55 -2.58 -1.28
N SER A 60 7.95 -2.07 -2.36
CA SER A 60 8.08 -0.67 -2.76
C SER A 60 7.36 0.31 -1.82
N TYR A 61 6.48 -0.20 -0.95
CA TYR A 61 5.80 0.56 0.10
C TYR A 61 6.50 0.45 1.46
N PHE A 62 7.40 -0.53 1.64
CA PHE A 62 8.00 -0.84 2.94
C PHE A 62 8.61 0.38 3.64
N ASP A 63 9.45 1.16 2.97
CA ASP A 63 10.10 2.32 3.60
C ASP A 63 9.09 3.39 4.01
N ALA A 64 8.00 3.55 3.25
CA ALA A 64 6.94 4.52 3.52
C ALA A 64 6.06 4.11 4.72
N TYR A 65 6.03 2.83 5.05
CA TYR A 65 5.40 2.30 6.26
C TYR A 65 6.24 2.51 7.53
N ILE A 66 7.51 2.89 7.42
CA ILE A 66 8.34 3.16 8.59
C ILE A 66 8.10 4.58 9.06
N ASP A 67 7.30 4.72 10.12
CA ASP A 67 7.11 5.96 10.86
C ASP A 67 7.57 5.82 12.32
N PHE A 68 6.86 6.42 13.29
CA PHE A 68 7.18 6.27 14.71
C PHE A 68 7.00 4.83 15.20
N THR A 69 6.02 4.10 14.69
CA THR A 69 5.62 2.76 15.14
C THR A 69 5.64 1.77 13.99
N GLY A 70 5.26 2.21 12.79
CA GLY A 70 4.97 1.38 11.65
C GLY A 70 6.14 0.53 11.16
N ARG A 71 5.75 -0.66 10.68
CA ARG A 71 6.60 -1.62 9.99
C ARG A 71 5.69 -2.59 9.25
N LEU A 72 5.88 -2.70 7.94
CA LEU A 72 5.17 -3.68 7.13
C LEU A 72 5.64 -5.11 7.49
N THR A 73 4.69 -5.99 7.80
CA THR A 73 4.92 -7.38 8.23
C THR A 73 4.37 -8.41 7.25
N GLY A 74 3.39 -8.05 6.42
CA GLY A 74 2.74 -8.98 5.51
C GLY A 74 2.07 -8.29 4.32
N TYR A 75 1.74 -9.09 3.30
CA TYR A 75 0.97 -8.63 2.14
C TYR A 75 0.17 -9.76 1.50
N VAL A 76 -0.95 -9.43 0.86
CA VAL A 76 -1.70 -10.35 0.02
C VAL A 76 -2.42 -9.65 -1.12
N VAL A 77 -2.51 -10.32 -2.28
CA VAL A 77 -3.34 -9.86 -3.39
C VAL A 77 -4.63 -10.67 -3.42
N VAL A 78 -5.76 -9.97 -3.40
CA VAL A 78 -7.09 -10.56 -3.33
C VAL A 78 -7.92 -10.07 -4.50
N ASN A 79 -8.67 -10.96 -5.14
CA ASN A 79 -9.73 -10.60 -6.06
C ASN A 79 -11.03 -10.39 -5.29
N LEU A 80 -11.46 -9.14 -5.14
CA LEU A 80 -12.66 -8.82 -4.36
C LEU A 80 -13.93 -9.41 -4.95
N ALA A 81 -14.02 -9.57 -6.29
CA ALA A 81 -15.18 -10.20 -6.91
C ALA A 81 -15.33 -11.65 -6.46
N GLN A 82 -14.22 -12.39 -6.42
CA GLN A 82 -14.21 -13.78 -5.99
C GLN A 82 -14.42 -13.91 -4.49
N LEU A 83 -13.77 -13.06 -3.69
CA LEU A 83 -13.88 -13.11 -2.24
C LEU A 83 -15.30 -12.77 -1.75
N MET A 84 -15.96 -11.82 -2.40
CA MET A 84 -17.28 -11.34 -1.95
C MET A 84 -18.45 -12.14 -2.53
N GLY A 85 -18.26 -12.86 -3.63
CA GLY A 85 -19.34 -13.61 -4.29
C GLY A 85 -20.50 -12.69 -4.65
N GLU A 86 -21.71 -13.04 -4.20
CA GLU A 86 -22.95 -12.29 -4.43
C GLU A 86 -23.11 -11.05 -3.53
N TYR A 87 -22.20 -10.81 -2.59
CA TYR A 87 -22.27 -9.64 -1.73
C TYR A 87 -22.04 -8.37 -2.56
N ASP A 88 -23.05 -7.49 -2.63
CA ASP A 88 -22.95 -6.22 -3.35
C ASP A 88 -22.16 -5.19 -2.54
N TRP A 89 -20.83 -5.23 -2.66
CA TRP A 89 -19.92 -4.27 -2.04
C TRP A 89 -19.63 -3.07 -2.95
N ARG A 90 -19.92 -3.15 -4.25
CA ARG A 90 -19.46 -2.16 -5.24
C ARG A 90 -20.26 -0.88 -5.19
N LEU A 91 -21.57 -1.03 -4.99
CA LEU A 91 -22.53 0.07 -5.03
C LEU A 91 -23.30 0.22 -3.72
N SER A 92 -22.85 -0.48 -2.66
CA SER A 92 -23.43 -0.38 -1.33
C SER A 92 -23.41 1.07 -0.84
N ASP A 93 -24.57 1.56 -0.43
CA ASP A 93 -24.75 2.83 0.30
C ASP A 93 -24.43 2.67 1.81
N ARG A 94 -24.25 1.44 2.27
CA ARG A 94 -23.87 1.09 3.65
C ARG A 94 -22.37 0.85 3.77
N ASN A 95 -21.90 0.86 5.02
CA ASN A 95 -20.56 0.39 5.35
C ASN A 95 -20.31 -1.04 4.82
N ILE A 96 -19.07 -1.28 4.40
CA ILE A 96 -18.62 -2.54 3.81
C ILE A 96 -17.67 -3.28 4.75
N TRP A 97 -17.98 -3.30 6.05
CA TRP A 97 -17.15 -3.95 7.09
C TRP A 97 -16.80 -5.40 6.77
N LYS A 98 -17.67 -6.09 6.02
CA LYS A 98 -17.40 -7.44 5.55
C LYS A 98 -16.15 -7.51 4.68
N VAL A 99 -15.96 -6.56 3.75
CA VAL A 99 -14.78 -6.48 2.89
C VAL A 99 -13.53 -6.29 3.74
N GLU A 100 -13.54 -5.30 4.63
CA GLU A 100 -12.40 -4.99 5.51
C GLU A 100 -12.01 -6.18 6.39
N ARG A 101 -12.96 -6.76 7.12
CA ARG A 101 -12.70 -7.94 7.98
C ARG A 101 -12.23 -9.13 7.17
N SER A 102 -12.83 -9.39 6.01
CA SER A 102 -12.37 -10.49 5.15
C SER A 102 -10.98 -10.27 4.58
N LEU A 103 -10.54 -9.02 4.40
CA LEU A 103 -9.17 -8.70 4.00
C LEU A 103 -8.19 -8.83 5.16
N LEU A 104 -8.59 -8.45 6.38
CA LEU A 104 -7.83 -8.63 7.62
C LEU A 104 -7.59 -10.10 7.94
N ASP A 105 -8.63 -10.92 7.84
CA ASP A 105 -8.58 -12.35 8.15
C ASP A 105 -7.93 -13.18 7.03
N TYR A 106 -7.69 -12.58 5.85
CA TYR A 106 -7.10 -13.29 4.73
C TYR A 106 -5.65 -13.69 5.05
N PRO A 107 -5.17 -14.88 4.68
CA PRO A 107 -3.79 -15.27 5.00
C PRO A 107 -2.75 -14.44 4.23
N HIS A 108 -2.09 -13.50 4.92
CA HIS A 108 -1.01 -12.71 4.34
C HIS A 108 0.30 -13.49 4.25
N ARG A 109 1.07 -13.15 3.21
CA ARG A 109 2.43 -13.64 3.03
C ARG A 109 3.37 -12.75 3.83
N SER A 110 4.17 -13.36 4.70
CA SER A 110 5.10 -12.63 5.55
C SER A 110 6.19 -11.88 4.77
N ILE A 111 6.56 -10.72 5.31
CA ILE A 111 7.66 -9.89 4.86
C ILE A 111 8.73 -9.88 5.96
N ALA A 112 9.75 -10.71 5.77
CA ALA A 112 10.95 -10.64 6.58
C ALA A 112 11.69 -9.32 6.32
N SER A 113 12.07 -8.63 7.39
CA SER A 113 12.83 -7.39 7.35
C SER A 113 13.84 -7.35 8.51
N SER A 114 14.94 -6.62 8.33
CA SER A 114 15.99 -6.50 9.35
C SER A 114 15.64 -5.40 10.35
N ASP A 115 15.68 -5.73 11.64
CA ASP A 115 15.45 -4.76 12.73
C ASP A 115 16.42 -3.58 12.65
N ARG A 116 17.72 -3.87 12.44
CA ARG A 116 18.74 -2.82 12.24
C ARG A 116 18.40 -1.86 11.09
N ARG A 117 17.80 -2.34 10.00
CA ARG A 117 17.36 -1.48 8.88
C ARG A 117 16.15 -0.65 9.30
N VAL A 118 15.17 -1.28 9.95
CA VAL A 118 13.96 -0.62 10.46
C VAL A 118 14.32 0.50 11.43
N ASP A 119 15.18 0.24 12.41
CA ASP A 119 15.61 1.22 13.40
C ASP A 119 16.32 2.41 12.76
N ARG A 120 17.17 2.15 11.76
CA ARG A 120 17.83 3.23 11.00
C ARG A 120 16.83 4.10 10.25
N LEU A 121 15.84 3.49 9.60
CA LEU A 121 14.80 4.22 8.87
C LEU A 121 13.92 5.02 9.82
N ARG A 122 13.53 4.43 10.96
CA ARG A 122 12.76 5.07 12.01
C ARG A 122 13.50 6.27 12.61
N ALA A 123 14.78 6.12 12.95
CA ALA A 123 15.60 7.23 13.42
C ALA A 123 15.67 8.37 12.40
N LYS A 124 15.81 8.04 11.10
CA LYS A 124 15.77 9.03 10.01
C LYS A 124 14.41 9.73 9.93
N TYR A 125 13.31 9.00 10.05
CA TYR A 125 11.95 9.56 10.06
C TYR A 125 11.75 10.50 11.25
N GLN A 126 12.12 10.07 12.46
CA GLN A 126 12.04 10.88 13.69
C GLN A 126 12.86 12.17 13.57
N ALA A 127 14.10 12.09 13.09
CA ALA A 127 14.94 13.27 12.87
C ALA A 127 14.33 14.24 11.83
N PHE A 128 13.72 13.72 10.77
CA PHE A 128 13.01 14.55 9.79
C PHE A 128 11.80 15.25 10.42
N ARG A 129 10.97 14.52 11.18
CA ARG A 129 9.78 15.07 11.85
C ARG A 129 10.14 16.11 12.92
N ALA A 130 11.26 15.94 13.62
CA ALA A 130 11.76 16.92 14.57
C ALA A 130 12.17 18.23 13.87
N LYS A 131 12.75 18.14 12.67
CA LYS A 131 13.19 19.32 11.90
C LYS A 131 12.04 19.97 11.10
N PHE A 132 11.07 19.19 10.66
CA PHE A 132 9.97 19.63 9.79
C PHE A 132 8.62 19.07 10.29
N PRO A 133 8.06 19.62 11.38
CA PRO A 133 6.83 19.10 12.00
C PRO A 133 5.61 19.18 11.08
N ASP A 134 5.58 20.13 10.15
CA ASP A 134 4.43 20.34 9.26
C ASP A 134 4.58 19.69 7.88
N ARG A 135 5.67 18.92 7.65
CA ARG A 135 5.95 18.30 6.35
C ARG A 135 6.00 16.78 6.42
N LYS A 136 5.61 16.13 5.33
CA LYS A 136 5.80 14.70 5.12
C LYS A 136 7.07 14.42 4.32
N PRO A 137 7.83 13.36 4.67
CA PRO A 137 9.04 13.03 3.95
C PRO A 137 8.74 12.52 2.53
N ILE A 138 9.60 12.88 1.59
CA ILE A 138 9.59 12.35 0.21
C ILE A 138 11.00 11.87 -0.20
N PHE A 139 11.85 11.54 0.77
CA PHE A 139 13.24 11.14 0.54
C PHE A 139 13.42 9.65 0.19
N TYR A 140 12.31 8.96 -0.08
CA TYR A 140 12.29 7.51 -0.29
C TYR A 140 13.01 7.12 -1.57
N ARG A 141 13.65 5.95 -1.56
CA ARG A 141 14.28 5.39 -2.77
C ARG A 141 13.20 4.87 -3.73
N GLY A 142 13.49 4.88 -5.03
CA GLY A 142 12.60 4.27 -6.02
C GLY A 142 11.43 5.17 -6.49
N ARG A 143 11.49 6.48 -6.21
CA ARG A 143 10.44 7.44 -6.56
C ARG A 143 10.19 7.58 -8.05
N GLU A 144 11.16 7.25 -8.90
CA GLU A 144 11.01 7.23 -10.36
C GLU A 144 9.89 6.27 -10.82
N ARG A 145 9.59 5.25 -10.00
CA ARG A 145 8.52 4.26 -10.22
C ARG A 145 7.19 4.63 -9.56
N TRP A 146 7.09 5.79 -8.92
CA TRP A 146 5.83 6.25 -8.32
C TRP A 146 4.96 6.90 -9.39
N MET A 147 3.65 6.87 -9.17
CA MET A 147 2.73 7.75 -9.88
C MET A 147 3.02 9.21 -9.49
N GLU A 148 2.60 10.15 -10.33
CA GLU A 148 2.76 11.57 -10.04
C GLU A 148 2.11 11.92 -8.70
N LEU A 149 2.88 12.60 -7.84
CA LEU A 149 2.35 13.03 -6.56
C LEU A 149 1.41 14.22 -6.76
N PRO A 150 0.32 14.25 -5.98
CA PRO A 150 -0.56 15.41 -5.93
C PRO A 150 0.17 16.71 -5.58
N PRO A 151 -0.33 17.88 -6.04
CA PRO A 151 0.32 19.16 -5.83
C PRO A 151 0.63 19.48 -4.36
N GLU A 152 -0.19 19.04 -3.41
CA GLU A 152 0.01 19.30 -1.98
C GLU A 152 1.26 18.63 -1.37
N PHE A 153 1.89 17.70 -2.09
CA PHE A 153 3.13 17.03 -1.67
C PHE A 153 4.36 17.48 -2.46
N ARG A 154 4.23 18.53 -3.30
CA ARG A 154 5.34 19.11 -4.07
C ARG A 154 6.14 20.10 -3.24
#